data_AF-A0A0G1SQA5-F1
#
_entry.id   AF-A0A0G1SQA5-F1
#
_cell.length_a   1.000
_cell.length_b   1.000
_cell.length_c   1.000
_cell.angle_alpha   90.00
_cell.angle_beta   90.00
_cell.angle_gamma   90.00
#
_symmetry.space_group_name_H-M   'P 1'
#
loop_
_entity.id
_entity.type
_entity.pdbx_description
1 polymer ?
#
loop_
_entity_poly.entity_id
_entity_poly.type
_entity_poly.pdbx_seq_one_letter_code
_entity_poly.pdbx_strand_id
1 'polypeptide(L)'
;MAQASTLYQSYGFPKEMIKEEFSDFDEEEFEKELKKHQELSRAGSGQKFKGGLADHSEQTTKYHTATHLLQAALRQILGKHVRQMGSNITAERMRFDFSHPGDITYDQIKAVEALVNEKIKKDLPVQKQEMSNKEADQSGVLSVPRVVYGALVSVYSVTDGDIVFSKEKCGGPHVSRTRELGEFKIVKLESIGQGIKRIKAVLV
;
A
#
# COMPACT_ATOMS: atom_id res chain seq x y z
N MET A 1 3.11 -28.13 -5.13
CA MET A 1 3.95 -27.30 -4.24
C MET A 1 3.86 -25.78 -4.48
N ALA A 2 4.21 -25.22 -5.65
CA ALA A 2 4.10 -23.77 -5.91
C ALA A 2 2.67 -23.21 -5.71
N GLN A 3 1.65 -23.99 -6.09
CA GLN A 3 0.23 -23.66 -5.89
C GLN A 3 -0.15 -23.63 -4.40
N ALA A 4 0.30 -24.60 -3.59
CA ALA A 4 0.04 -24.66 -2.16
C ALA A 4 0.63 -23.45 -1.41
N SER A 5 1.89 -23.09 -1.72
CA SER A 5 2.55 -21.91 -1.15
C SER A 5 1.81 -20.61 -1.53
N THR A 6 1.33 -20.52 -2.77
CA THR A 6 0.56 -19.35 -3.24
C THR A 6 -0.81 -19.25 -2.55
N LEU A 7 -1.53 -20.36 -2.39
CA LEU A 7 -2.80 -20.43 -1.66
C LEU A 7 -2.65 -19.95 -0.22
N TYR A 8 -1.58 -20.36 0.46
CA TYR A 8 -1.29 -19.89 1.81
C TYR A 8 -0.86 -18.42 1.84
N GLN A 9 0.14 -18.03 1.06
CA GLN A 9 0.81 -16.72 1.20
C GLN A 9 0.02 -15.57 0.56
N SER A 10 -0.58 -15.82 -0.61
CA SER A 10 -1.32 -14.83 -1.37
C SER A 10 -2.78 -14.79 -0.92
N TYR A 11 -3.41 -15.96 -0.80
CA TYR A 11 -4.85 -16.08 -0.53
C TYR A 11 -5.19 -16.32 0.95
N GLY A 12 -4.23 -16.75 1.78
CA GLY A 12 -4.42 -16.95 3.22
C GLY A 12 -5.23 -18.19 3.59
N PHE A 13 -5.24 -19.22 2.75
CA PHE A 13 -5.89 -20.48 3.06
C PHE A 13 -5.21 -21.15 4.27
N PRO A 14 -5.95 -21.73 5.22
CA PRO A 14 -5.39 -22.53 6.31
C PRO A 14 -4.55 -23.68 5.77
N LYS A 15 -3.43 -24.00 6.45
CA LYS A 15 -2.51 -25.08 6.06
C LYS A 15 -3.25 -26.43 6.04
N GLU A 16 -4.17 -26.61 6.97
CA GLU A 16 -4.99 -27.81 7.14
C GLU A 16 -5.87 -28.06 5.91
N MET A 17 -6.52 -27.02 5.38
CA MET A 17 -7.32 -27.12 4.15
C MET A 17 -6.47 -27.40 2.92
N ILE A 18 -5.26 -26.83 2.86
CA ILE A 18 -4.32 -27.09 1.76
C ILE A 18 -3.83 -28.54 1.81
N LYS A 19 -3.59 -29.10 3.00
CA LYS A 19 -3.22 -30.52 3.17
C LYS A 19 -4.29 -31.47 2.66
N GLU A 20 -5.57 -31.13 2.86
CA GLU A 20 -6.70 -31.95 2.40
C GLU A 20 -6.86 -31.90 0.87
N GLU A 21 -6.55 -30.74 0.25
CA GLU A 21 -6.72 -30.55 -1.20
C GLU A 21 -5.58 -31.16 -2.03
N PHE A 22 -4.36 -31.21 -1.50
CA PHE A 22 -3.19 -31.72 -2.22
C PHE A 22 -2.72 -33.06 -1.64
N SER A 23 -3.01 -34.16 -2.35
CA SER A 23 -2.60 -35.52 -1.97
C SER A 23 -1.08 -35.67 -1.80
N ASP A 24 -0.30 -34.88 -2.54
CA ASP A 24 1.16 -34.93 -2.57
C ASP A 24 1.78 -33.79 -1.73
N PHE A 25 1.08 -33.33 -0.69
CA PHE A 25 1.56 -32.24 0.16
C PHE A 25 2.77 -32.67 1.01
N ASP A 26 3.95 -32.15 0.68
CA ASP A 26 5.15 -32.27 1.50
C ASP A 26 5.19 -31.16 2.55
N GLU A 27 5.03 -31.55 3.81
CA GLU A 27 4.99 -30.61 4.94
C GLU A 27 6.35 -29.97 5.24
N GLU A 28 7.45 -30.70 5.12
CA GLU A 28 8.79 -30.17 5.38
C GLU A 28 9.19 -29.15 4.31
N GLU A 29 8.93 -29.47 3.04
CA GLU A 29 9.21 -28.56 1.93
C GLU A 29 8.34 -27.30 2.00
N PHE A 30 7.05 -27.44 2.34
CA PHE A 30 6.15 -26.30 2.52
C PHE A 30 6.63 -25.37 3.65
N GLU A 31 7.05 -25.92 4.79
CA GLU A 31 7.57 -25.13 5.91
C GLU A 31 8.88 -24.43 5.56
N LYS A 32 9.76 -25.09 4.82
CA LYS A 32 11.01 -24.51 4.32
C LYS A 32 10.75 -23.32 3.40
N GLU A 33 9.84 -23.45 2.44
CA GLU A 33 9.44 -22.35 1.54
C GLU A 33 8.72 -21.22 2.28
N LEU A 34 7.88 -21.54 3.27
CA LEU A 34 7.25 -20.55 4.13
C LEU A 34 8.28 -19.76 4.93
N LYS A 35 9.26 -20.44 5.54
CA LYS A 35 10.33 -19.82 6.31
C LYS A 35 11.20 -18.93 5.43
N LYS A 36 11.58 -19.40 4.24
CA LYS A 36 12.31 -18.61 3.24
C LYS A 36 11.54 -17.35 2.82
N HIS A 37 10.24 -17.45 2.59
CA HIS A 37 9.39 -16.29 2.27
C HIS A 37 9.25 -15.33 3.46
N GLN A 38 9.11 -15.84 4.69
CA GLN A 38 9.11 -15.02 5.91
C GLN A 38 10.44 -14.30 6.10
N GLU A 39 11.56 -14.97 5.84
CA GLU A 39 12.92 -14.41 5.90
C GLU A 39 13.12 -13.35 4.81
N LEU A 40 12.70 -13.59 3.57
CA LEU A 40 12.71 -12.57 2.50
C LEU A 40 11.86 -11.36 2.87
N SER A 41 10.67 -11.59 3.43
CA SER A 41 9.81 -10.50 3.90
C SER A 41 10.40 -9.74 5.10
N ARG A 42 11.26 -10.37 5.90
CA ARG A 42 11.99 -9.73 7.01
C ARG A 42 13.27 -9.06 6.51
N ALA A 43 14.01 -9.64 5.58
CA ALA A 43 15.22 -9.08 5.00
C ALA A 43 14.93 -7.81 4.19
N GLY A 44 13.82 -7.77 3.45
CA GLY A 44 13.32 -6.53 2.81
C GLY A 44 12.94 -5.42 3.80
N SER A 45 12.89 -5.68 5.10
CA SER A 45 12.73 -4.66 6.13
C SER A 45 14.05 -4.03 6.61
N GLY A 46 15.20 -4.65 6.30
CA GLY A 46 16.54 -4.20 6.69
C GLY A 46 17.18 -3.17 5.75
N GLN A 47 16.85 -3.20 4.45
CA GLN A 47 17.26 -2.20 3.46
C GLN A 47 16.04 -1.40 3.00
N LYS A 48 15.61 -0.42 3.82
CA LYS A 48 14.52 0.49 3.46
C LYS A 48 15.10 1.75 2.82
N PHE A 49 14.70 2.03 1.59
CA PHE A 49 15.01 3.26 0.87
C PHE A 49 14.08 4.40 1.32
N LYS A 50 14.31 5.62 0.81
CA LYS A 50 13.47 6.78 1.13
C LYS A 50 11.99 6.48 0.88
N GLY A 51 11.13 6.84 1.83
CA GLY A 51 9.69 6.51 1.78
C GLY A 51 9.34 5.09 2.26
N GLY A 52 10.32 4.30 2.72
CA GLY A 52 10.07 2.94 3.22
C GLY A 52 9.95 1.88 2.10
N LEU A 53 10.48 2.19 0.92
CA LEU A 53 10.46 1.31 -0.25
C LEU A 53 11.56 0.25 -0.19
N ALA A 54 11.33 -0.89 -0.86
CA ALA A 54 12.32 -1.94 -1.00
C ALA A 54 13.34 -1.68 -2.11
N ASP A 55 13.01 -0.87 -3.12
CA ASP A 55 13.88 -0.48 -4.23
C ASP A 55 13.42 0.83 -4.91
N HIS A 56 14.03 1.18 -6.04
CA HIS A 56 13.70 2.33 -6.89
C HIS A 56 13.25 1.92 -8.30
N SER A 57 12.77 0.70 -8.48
CA SER A 57 12.24 0.25 -9.77
C SER A 57 11.02 1.07 -10.19
N GLU A 58 10.72 1.05 -11.50
CA GLU A 58 9.54 1.70 -12.04
C GLU A 58 8.27 1.16 -11.37
N GLN A 59 8.18 -0.15 -11.17
CA GLN A 59 7.00 -0.79 -10.57
C GLN A 59 6.82 -0.39 -9.10
N THR A 60 7.90 -0.37 -8.31
CA THR A 60 7.86 0.12 -6.92
C THR A 60 7.46 1.59 -6.87
N THR A 61 7.93 2.41 -7.81
CA THR A 61 7.55 3.83 -7.93
C THR A 61 6.07 4.01 -8.26
N LYS A 62 5.52 3.19 -9.16
CA LYS A 62 4.08 3.16 -9.47
C LYS A 62 3.26 2.77 -8.24
N TYR A 63 3.64 1.67 -7.57
CA TYR A 63 2.96 1.25 -6.34
C TYR A 63 3.03 2.29 -5.23
N HIS A 64 4.12 3.06 -5.15
CA HIS A 64 4.25 4.13 -4.18
C HIS A 64 3.23 5.24 -4.41
N THR A 65 3.07 5.73 -5.64
CA THR A 65 1.97 6.66 -5.95
C THR A 65 0.59 6.03 -5.74
N ALA A 66 0.41 4.74 -6.07
CA ALA A 66 -0.85 4.05 -5.82
C ALA A 66 -1.21 4.00 -4.32
N THR A 67 -0.23 3.85 -3.41
CA THR A 67 -0.48 3.91 -1.96
C THR A 67 -1.01 5.27 -1.50
N HIS A 68 -0.53 6.37 -2.08
CA HIS A 68 -1.02 7.72 -1.77
C HIS A 68 -2.48 7.93 -2.24
N LEU A 69 -2.80 7.44 -3.43
CA LEU A 69 -4.19 7.48 -3.93
C LEU A 69 -5.11 6.61 -3.06
N LEU A 70 -4.65 5.41 -2.67
CA LEU A 70 -5.39 4.51 -1.78
C LEU A 70 -5.64 5.14 -0.41
N GLN A 71 -4.63 5.74 0.22
CA GLN A 71 -4.76 6.46 1.49
C GLN A 71 -5.81 7.58 1.39
N ALA A 72 -5.74 8.40 0.34
CA ALA A 72 -6.71 9.48 0.10
C ALA A 72 -8.14 8.94 -0.08
N ALA A 73 -8.31 7.90 -0.91
CA ALA A 73 -9.60 7.28 -1.16
C ALA A 73 -10.20 6.66 0.11
N LEU A 74 -9.40 5.92 0.89
CA LEU A 74 -9.84 5.36 2.18
C LEU A 74 -10.31 6.46 3.13
N ARG A 75 -9.60 7.58 3.21
CA ARG A 75 -9.98 8.70 4.06
C ARG A 75 -11.26 9.41 3.60
N GLN A 76 -11.49 9.48 2.30
CA GLN A 76 -12.70 10.07 1.74
C GLN A 76 -13.93 9.18 1.95
N ILE A 77 -13.80 7.87 1.78
CA ILE A 77 -14.91 6.93 1.88
C ILE A 77 -15.18 6.49 3.32
N LEU A 78 -14.13 6.17 4.08
CA LEU A 78 -14.26 5.64 5.45
C LEU A 78 -14.18 6.72 6.52
N GLY A 79 -13.51 7.84 6.24
CA GLY A 79 -13.40 8.99 7.13
C GLY A 79 -11.97 9.42 7.48
N LYS A 80 -11.84 10.66 7.97
CA LYS A 80 -10.55 11.31 8.27
C LYS A 80 -9.76 10.68 9.43
N HIS A 81 -10.32 9.72 10.16
CA HIS A 81 -9.59 8.95 11.18
C HIS A 81 -8.66 7.90 10.59
N VAL A 82 -8.85 7.51 9.32
CA VAL A 82 -7.96 6.55 8.67
C VAL A 82 -6.54 7.12 8.58
N ARG A 83 -5.57 6.42 9.18
CA ARG A 83 -4.15 6.75 9.14
C ARG A 83 -3.36 5.54 8.72
N GLN A 84 -2.26 5.76 7.99
CA GLN A 84 -1.32 4.71 7.68
C GLN A 84 -0.69 4.17 8.97
N MET A 85 -0.71 2.85 9.13
CA MET A 85 -0.08 2.12 10.23
C MET A 85 1.14 1.32 9.76
N GLY A 86 1.26 1.11 8.45
CA GLY A 86 2.39 0.43 7.84
C GLY A 86 2.25 0.38 6.32
N SER A 87 3.36 0.25 5.62
CA SER A 87 3.37 -0.01 4.18
C SER A 87 4.55 -0.92 3.85
N ASN A 88 4.37 -1.78 2.86
CA ASN A 88 5.46 -2.55 2.28
C ASN A 88 5.25 -2.64 0.76
N ILE A 89 6.20 -2.09 0.02
CA ILE A 89 6.16 -1.98 -1.42
C ILE A 89 7.44 -2.59 -1.99
N THR A 90 7.28 -3.56 -2.87
CA THR A 90 8.32 -4.15 -3.72
C THR A 90 7.83 -4.15 -5.16
N ALA A 91 8.67 -4.57 -6.11
CA ALA A 91 8.25 -4.72 -7.50
C ALA A 91 7.07 -5.71 -7.67
N GLU A 92 6.93 -6.69 -6.79
CA GLU A 92 5.94 -7.76 -6.89
C GLU A 92 4.70 -7.52 -6.00
N ARG A 93 4.81 -6.69 -4.96
CA ARG A 93 3.74 -6.55 -3.96
C ARG A 93 3.55 -5.13 -3.45
N MET A 94 2.29 -4.74 -3.31
CA MET A 94 1.86 -3.57 -2.57
C MET A 94 0.97 -3.98 -1.40
N ARG A 95 1.42 -3.65 -0.19
CA ARG A 95 0.68 -3.88 1.06
C ARG A 95 0.54 -2.58 1.83
N PHE A 96 -0.68 -2.25 2.22
CA PHE A 96 -1.01 -1.04 2.95
C PHE A 96 -1.80 -1.36 4.22
N ASP A 97 -1.27 -0.95 5.37
CA ASP A 97 -1.88 -1.17 6.68
C ASP A 97 -2.40 0.18 7.19
N PHE A 98 -3.65 0.23 7.67
CA PHE A 98 -4.29 1.48 8.10
C PHE A 98 -5.22 1.29 9.30
N SER A 99 -5.41 2.36 10.08
CA SER A 99 -6.29 2.35 11.25
C SER A 99 -7.76 2.48 10.83
N HIS A 100 -8.57 1.50 11.19
CA HIS A 100 -10.02 1.55 11.06
C HIS A 100 -10.67 0.56 12.04
N PRO A 101 -11.29 1.03 13.14
CA PRO A 101 -11.81 0.15 14.19
C PRO A 101 -13.08 -0.62 13.79
N GLY A 102 -13.83 -0.12 12.81
CA GLY A 102 -15.07 -0.73 12.35
C GLY A 102 -14.87 -1.85 11.31
N ASP A 103 -15.98 -2.45 10.92
CA ASP A 103 -16.02 -3.28 9.72
C ASP A 103 -16.09 -2.42 8.47
N ILE A 104 -15.55 -2.94 7.38
CA ILE A 104 -15.59 -2.28 6.07
C ILE A 104 -16.48 -3.13 5.19
N THR A 105 -17.54 -2.53 4.66
CA THR A 105 -18.46 -3.24 3.77
C THR A 105 -17.82 -3.44 2.40
N TYR A 106 -18.35 -4.42 1.67
CA TYR A 106 -17.93 -4.68 0.30
C TYR A 106 -18.13 -3.46 -0.61
N ASP A 107 -19.24 -2.74 -0.46
CA ASP A 107 -19.52 -1.53 -1.24
C ASP A 107 -18.54 -0.40 -0.93
N GLN A 108 -18.11 -0.26 0.32
CA GLN A 108 -17.08 0.72 0.69
C GLN A 108 -15.74 0.39 0.04
N ILE A 109 -15.31 -0.88 0.03
CA ILE A 109 -14.07 -1.29 -0.65
C ILE A 109 -14.17 -1.08 -2.15
N LYS A 110 -15.30 -1.43 -2.76
CA LYS A 110 -15.56 -1.13 -4.18
C LYS A 110 -15.51 0.35 -4.47
N ALA A 111 -16.09 1.20 -3.62
CA ALA A 111 -16.03 2.65 -3.78
C ALA A 111 -14.60 3.18 -3.66
N VAL A 112 -13.79 2.64 -2.75
CA VAL A 112 -12.36 2.99 -2.63
C VAL A 112 -11.60 2.63 -3.91
N GLU A 113 -11.73 1.40 -4.41
CA GLU A 113 -11.08 0.96 -5.65
C GLU A 113 -11.54 1.78 -6.86
N ALA A 114 -12.84 2.02 -6.99
CA ALA A 114 -13.42 2.82 -8.07
C ALA A 114 -12.90 4.26 -8.04
N LEU A 115 -12.80 4.87 -6.85
CA LEU A 115 -12.29 6.23 -6.70
C LEU A 115 -10.80 6.33 -7.06
N VAL A 116 -9.97 5.35 -6.67
CA VAL A 116 -8.56 5.31 -7.10
C VAL A 116 -8.47 5.24 -8.63
N ASN A 117 -9.23 4.33 -9.25
CA ASN A 117 -9.25 4.19 -10.71
C ASN A 117 -9.83 5.40 -11.43
N GLU A 118 -10.82 6.10 -10.87
CA GLU A 118 -11.31 7.37 -11.40
C GLU A 118 -10.17 8.39 -11.47
N LYS A 119 -9.37 8.53 -10.41
CA LYS A 119 -8.25 9.48 -10.38
C LYS A 119 -7.15 9.09 -11.35
N ILE A 120 -6.87 7.80 -11.50
CA ILE A 120 -5.93 7.29 -12.51
C ILE A 120 -6.40 7.62 -13.94
N LYS A 121 -7.68 7.35 -14.24
CA LYS A 121 -8.27 7.63 -15.57
C LYS A 121 -8.24 9.11 -15.95
N LYS A 122 -8.32 10.00 -14.95
CA LYS A 122 -8.22 11.46 -15.15
C LYS A 122 -6.82 11.95 -15.50
N ASP A 123 -5.80 11.10 -15.44
CA ASP A 123 -4.42 11.44 -15.78
C ASP A 123 -3.91 12.69 -15.04
N LEU A 124 -4.17 12.75 -13.74
CA LEU A 124 -3.80 13.88 -12.88
C LEU A 124 -2.27 13.99 -12.71
N PRO A 125 -1.72 15.21 -12.66
CA PRO A 125 -0.30 15.43 -12.39
C PRO A 125 0.03 15.13 -10.92
N VAL A 126 1.19 14.53 -10.70
CA VAL A 126 1.78 14.32 -9.38
C VAL A 126 2.89 15.35 -9.19
N GLN A 127 2.66 16.31 -8.30
CA GLN A 127 3.57 17.43 -8.09
C GLN A 127 4.40 17.22 -6.84
N LYS A 128 5.69 17.55 -6.91
CA LYS A 128 6.61 17.57 -5.78
C LYS A 128 6.93 19.02 -5.43
N GLN A 129 6.78 19.38 -4.16
CA GLN A 129 7.26 20.64 -3.61
C GLN A 129 8.18 20.39 -2.43
N GLU A 130 9.30 21.09 -2.38
CA GLU A 130 10.16 21.13 -1.19
C GLU A 130 9.82 22.37 -0.37
N MET A 131 9.69 22.17 0.94
CA MET A 131 9.35 23.24 1.89
C MET A 131 9.89 22.90 3.27
N SER A 132 9.82 23.85 4.20
CA SER A 132 10.16 23.55 5.59
C SER A 132 9.12 22.60 6.20
N ASN A 133 9.55 21.77 7.15
CA ASN A 133 8.66 20.85 7.84
C ASN A 133 7.52 21.58 8.57
N LYS A 134 7.82 22.77 9.11
CA LYS A 134 6.83 23.64 9.77
C LYS A 134 5.73 24.10 8.81
N GLU A 135 6.10 24.57 7.61
CA GLU A 135 5.12 24.97 6.59
C GLU A 135 4.30 23.77 6.11
N ALA A 136 4.94 22.62 5.93
CA ALA A 136 4.25 21.39 5.55
C ALA A 136 3.18 21.02 6.57
N ASP A 137 3.51 21.01 7.87
CA ASP A 137 2.58 20.72 8.97
C ASP A 137 1.41 21.72 9.00
N GLN A 138 1.70 23.02 8.80
CA GLN A 138 0.67 24.06 8.73
C GLN A 138 -0.28 23.91 7.54
N SER A 139 0.21 23.34 6.43
CA SER A 139 -0.60 23.16 5.21
C SER A 139 -1.48 21.91 5.21
N GLY A 140 -1.57 21.20 6.35
CA GLY A 140 -2.50 20.09 6.57
C GLY A 140 -2.13 18.80 5.84
N VAL A 141 -0.88 18.65 5.40
CA VAL A 141 -0.41 17.44 4.70
C VAL A 141 -0.44 16.23 5.62
N LEU A 142 -0.72 15.06 5.05
CA LEU A 142 -0.59 13.82 5.80
C LEU A 142 0.88 13.50 6.02
N SER A 143 1.17 12.92 7.17
CA SER A 143 2.49 12.45 7.57
C SER A 143 2.41 10.98 7.90
N VAL A 144 3.48 10.25 7.60
CA VAL A 144 3.60 8.84 7.98
C VAL A 144 3.88 8.79 9.49
N PRO A 145 3.09 8.05 10.28
CA PRO A 145 3.34 7.94 11.70
C PRO A 145 4.72 7.33 12.01
N ARG A 146 5.34 7.79 13.10
CA ARG A 146 6.65 7.31 13.60
C ARG A 146 7.84 7.59 12.66
N VAL A 147 7.66 8.37 11.60
CA VAL A 147 8.76 8.90 10.78
C VAL A 147 9.19 10.25 11.35
N VAL A 148 10.48 10.39 11.63
CA VAL A 148 11.08 11.67 11.99
C VAL A 148 11.47 12.41 10.71
N TYR A 149 10.87 13.56 10.48
CA TYR A 149 11.14 14.40 9.32
C TYR A 149 12.19 15.46 9.65
N GLY A 150 13.12 15.70 8.72
CA GLY A 150 14.14 16.76 8.84
C GLY A 150 13.56 18.17 8.71
N ALA A 151 14.43 19.19 8.70
CA ALA A 151 14.02 20.59 8.58
C ALA A 151 13.37 20.92 7.24
N LEU A 152 13.87 20.32 6.15
CA LEU A 152 13.29 20.37 4.81
C LEU A 152 12.63 19.03 4.48
N VAL A 153 11.46 19.09 3.88
CA VAL A 153 10.66 17.92 3.50
C VAL A 153 10.17 18.07 2.07
N SER A 154 9.97 16.92 1.41
CA SER A 154 9.25 16.85 0.15
C SER A 154 7.78 16.54 0.44
N VAL A 155 6.90 17.32 -0.18
CA VAL A 155 5.46 17.13 -0.19
C VAL A 155 5.05 16.75 -1.59
N TYR A 156 4.36 15.62 -1.71
CA TYR A 156 3.76 15.19 -2.97
C TYR A 156 2.26 15.44 -2.93
N SER A 157 1.72 16.01 -4.01
CA SER A 157 0.30 16.27 -4.15
C SER A 157 -0.25 15.78 -5.49
N VAL A 158 -1.48 15.28 -5.45
CA VAL A 158 -2.30 14.97 -6.63
C VAL A 158 -3.56 15.82 -6.55
N THR A 159 -3.76 16.66 -7.57
CA THR A 159 -4.84 17.64 -7.61
C THR A 159 -5.75 17.37 -8.80
N ASP A 160 -7.06 17.42 -8.57
CA ASP A 160 -8.13 17.28 -9.57
C ASP A 160 -8.82 18.64 -9.71
N GLY A 161 -8.39 19.43 -10.69
CA GLY A 161 -8.77 20.85 -10.80
C GLY A 161 -8.27 21.66 -9.61
N ASP A 162 -9.18 22.30 -8.88
CA ASP A 162 -8.87 23.07 -7.65
C ASP A 162 -8.89 22.21 -6.37
N ILE A 163 -9.22 20.92 -6.50
CA ILE A 163 -9.38 20.01 -5.36
C ILE A 163 -8.12 19.18 -5.18
N VAL A 164 -7.47 19.35 -4.03
CA VAL A 164 -6.35 18.48 -3.62
C VAL A 164 -6.90 17.13 -3.18
N PHE A 165 -6.67 16.09 -3.97
CA PHE A 165 -7.13 14.73 -3.68
C PHE A 165 -6.20 14.03 -2.68
N SER A 166 -4.89 14.08 -2.92
CA SER A 166 -3.87 13.54 -2.03
C SER A 166 -2.78 14.58 -1.81
N LYS A 167 -2.27 14.69 -0.58
CA LYS A 167 -1.15 15.57 -0.21
C LYS A 167 -0.41 15.04 1.01
N GLU A 168 0.80 14.55 0.81
CA GLU A 168 1.55 13.80 1.84
C GLU A 168 3.03 14.19 1.87
N LYS A 169 3.61 14.23 3.08
CA LYS A 169 5.06 14.30 3.28
C LYS A 169 5.68 12.95 2.94
N CYS A 170 6.39 12.88 1.82
CA CYS A 170 7.04 11.65 1.39
C CYS A 170 8.39 11.92 0.72
N GLY A 171 9.39 11.08 1.03
CA GLY A 171 10.74 11.18 0.49
C GLY A 171 11.05 10.21 -0.65
N GLY A 172 10.13 9.30 -0.99
CA GLY A 172 10.33 8.32 -2.05
C GLY A 172 10.04 8.88 -3.46
N PRO A 173 10.46 8.16 -4.51
CA PRO A 173 10.10 8.47 -5.89
C PRO A 173 8.60 8.28 -6.15
N HIS A 174 8.05 9.04 -7.09
CA HIS A 174 6.67 8.92 -7.56
C HIS A 174 6.64 9.04 -9.08
N VAL A 175 5.60 8.46 -9.70
CA VAL A 175 5.29 8.73 -11.12
C VAL A 175 4.94 10.21 -11.32
N SER A 176 5.08 10.70 -12.54
CA SER A 176 4.77 12.11 -12.87
C SER A 176 3.28 12.35 -13.08
N ARG A 177 2.55 11.33 -13.54
CA ARG A 177 1.12 11.37 -13.80
C ARG A 177 0.44 10.08 -13.36
N THR A 178 -0.78 10.20 -12.88
CA THR A 178 -1.55 9.06 -12.35
C THR A 178 -1.91 8.02 -13.42
N ARG A 179 -2.00 8.38 -14.71
CA ARG A 179 -2.27 7.41 -15.79
C ARG A 179 -1.17 6.38 -15.99
N GLU A 180 0.06 6.69 -15.56
CA GLU A 180 1.19 5.75 -15.59
C GLU A 180 0.94 4.49 -14.73
N LEU A 181 -0.05 4.53 -13.83
CA LEU A 181 -0.38 3.44 -12.93
C LEU A 181 -1.17 2.30 -13.60
N GLY A 182 -1.80 2.50 -14.76
CA GLY A 182 -2.66 1.49 -15.38
C GLY A 182 -3.99 1.34 -14.64
N GLU A 183 -4.37 0.12 -14.28
CA GLU A 183 -5.56 -0.17 -13.48
C GLU A 183 -5.19 -0.61 -12.06
N PHE A 184 -5.84 -0.07 -11.06
CA PHE A 184 -5.63 -0.44 -9.66
C PHE A 184 -6.64 -1.48 -9.19
N LYS A 185 -6.18 -2.57 -8.58
CA LYS A 185 -7.06 -3.63 -8.08
C LYS A 185 -6.70 -4.05 -6.65
N ILE A 186 -7.68 -4.04 -5.77
CA ILE A 186 -7.60 -4.59 -4.42
C ILE A 186 -7.77 -6.10 -4.51
N VAL A 187 -6.74 -6.83 -4.11
CA VAL A 187 -6.71 -8.29 -4.12
C VAL A 187 -7.24 -8.87 -2.82
N LYS A 188 -6.95 -8.20 -1.70
CA LYS A 188 -7.32 -8.71 -0.38
C LYS A 188 -7.51 -7.58 0.62
N LEU A 189 -8.54 -7.72 1.47
CA LEU A 189 -8.72 -6.95 2.70
C LEU A 189 -8.65 -7.92 3.89
N GLU A 190 -7.85 -7.57 4.90
CA GLU A 190 -7.66 -8.38 6.10
C GLU A 190 -7.76 -7.49 7.35
N SER A 191 -8.30 -8.03 8.45
CA SER A 191 -8.17 -7.43 9.78
C SER A 191 -6.94 -8.03 10.45
N ILE A 192 -5.99 -7.18 10.88
CA ILE A 192 -4.73 -7.65 11.49
C ILE A 192 -4.65 -7.35 13.01
N GLY A 193 -5.80 -7.03 13.62
CA GLY A 193 -5.94 -6.77 15.05
C GLY A 193 -5.80 -5.29 15.46
N GLN A 194 -6.23 -4.97 16.68
CA GLN A 194 -6.11 -3.63 17.30
C GLN A 194 -6.71 -2.47 16.47
N GLY A 195 -7.80 -2.74 15.74
CA GLY A 195 -8.42 -1.74 14.86
C GLY A 195 -7.56 -1.37 13.65
N ILE A 196 -6.68 -2.26 13.21
CA ILE A 196 -5.86 -2.11 12.01
C ILE A 196 -6.37 -3.06 10.93
N LYS A 197 -6.55 -2.52 9.71
CA LYS A 197 -6.90 -3.25 8.51
C LYS A 197 -5.72 -3.24 7.54
N ARG A 198 -5.64 -4.24 6.68
CA ARG A 198 -4.60 -4.41 5.67
C ARG A 198 -5.23 -4.61 4.30
N ILE A 199 -4.76 -3.86 3.33
CA ILE A 199 -5.06 -4.06 1.91
C ILE A 199 -3.82 -4.59 1.20
N LYS A 200 -4.00 -5.63 0.39
CA LYS A 200 -3.05 -6.01 -0.67
C LYS A 200 -3.66 -5.61 -2.00
N ALA A 201 -2.87 -5.00 -2.87
CA ALA A 201 -3.32 -4.52 -4.17
C ALA A 201 -2.25 -4.75 -5.24
N VAL A 202 -2.69 -4.70 -6.51
CA VAL A 202 -1.83 -4.80 -7.70
C VAL A 202 -2.20 -3.71 -8.70
N LEU A 203 -1.27 -3.43 -9.62
CA LEU A 203 -1.49 -2.61 -10.80
C LEU A 203 -1.52 -3.54 -12.02
N VAL A 204 -2.50 -3.35 -12.90
CA VAL A 204 -2.78 -4.17 -14.09
C VAL A 204 -2.68 -3.33 -15.35
#